data_AF-A0A1G5ST63-F1
#
_entry.id   AF-A0A1G5ST63-F1
#
_cell.length_a   1.000
_cell.length_b   1.000
_cell.length_c   1.000
_cell.angle_alpha   90.00
_cell.angle_beta   90.00
_cell.angle_gamma   90.00
#
_symmetry.space_group_name_H-M   'P 1'
#
loop_
_entity.id
_entity.type
_entity.pdbx_description
1 polymer ?
#
loop_
_entity_poly.entity_id
_entity_poly.type
_entity_poly.pdbx_seq_one_letter_code
_entity_poly.pdbx_strand_id
1 'polypeptide(L)' 'MSAKDVRFSVDAREKMLRGVELLASAVKVTLGPKGRNVVIEKSFGAPRITKDGVTVAKEIEL' A
#
# COMPACT_ATOMS: atom_id res chain seq x y z
N MET A 1 24.86 -6.83 16.45
CA MET A 1 24.02 -7.32 15.31
C MET A 1 22.61 -7.51 15.82
N SER A 2 21.60 -7.09 15.07
CA SER A 2 20.20 -7.40 15.40
C SER A 2 19.91 -8.87 15.18
N ALA A 3 19.04 -9.45 16.02
CA ALA A 3 18.53 -10.81 15.81
C ALA A 3 17.69 -10.85 14.52
N LYS A 4 17.81 -11.94 13.76
CA LYS A 4 17.04 -12.15 12.51
C LYS A 4 15.94 -13.17 12.77
N ASP A 5 14.72 -12.84 12.33
CA ASP A 5 13.60 -13.79 12.28
C ASP A 5 13.54 -14.40 10.87
N VAL A 6 13.44 -15.73 10.78
CA VAL A 6 13.37 -16.48 9.52
C VAL A 6 12.11 -17.32 9.50
N ARG A 7 11.25 -17.06 8.52
CA ARG A 7 9.95 -17.74 8.35
C ARG A 7 9.95 -18.53 7.04
N PHE A 8 9.24 -19.66 7.04
CA PHE A 8 9.28 -20.63 5.93
C PHE A 8 7.90 -20.95 5.36
N SER A 9 7.89 -21.50 4.16
CA SER A 9 6.73 -22.12 3.50
C SER A 9 5.48 -21.24 3.47
N VAL A 10 4.36 -21.73 4.01
CA VAL A 10 3.04 -21.11 3.88
C VAL A 10 2.93 -19.85 4.73
N ASP A 11 3.45 -19.85 5.97
CA ASP A 11 3.39 -18.69 6.87
C ASP A 11 4.09 -17.45 6.27
N ALA A 12 5.25 -17.66 5.63
CA ALA A 12 5.95 -16.57 4.93
C ALA A 12 5.13 -16.04 3.73
N ARG A 13 4.54 -16.94 2.94
CA ARG A 13 3.74 -16.57 1.78
C ARG A 13 2.44 -15.86 2.14
N GLU A 14 1.74 -16.32 3.18
CA GLU A 14 0.51 -15.67 3.65
C GLU A 14 0.77 -14.25 4.14
N LYS A 15 1.88 -14.03 4.87
CA LYS A 15 2.25 -12.69 5.33
C LYS A 15 2.58 -11.75 4.17
N MET A 16 3.31 -12.23 3.16
CA MET A 16 3.57 -11.45 1.95
C MET A 16 2.28 -11.17 1.16
N LEU A 17 1.40 -12.16 1.03
CA LEU A 17 0.14 -12.03 0.30
C LEU A 17 -0.74 -10.94 0.92
N ARG A 18 -0.86 -10.90 2.26
CA ARG A 18 -1.60 -9.83 2.95
C ARG A 18 -1.08 -8.44 2.60
N GLY A 19 0.24 -8.28 2.53
CA GLY A 19 0.85 -7.00 2.15
C GLY A 19 0.55 -6.62 0.70
N VAL A 20 0.63 -7.59 -0.21
CA VAL A 20 0.27 -7.40 -1.64
C VAL A 20 -1.20 -7.05 -1.80
N GLU A 21 -2.11 -7.73 -1.08
CA GLU A 21 -3.55 -7.48 -1.12
C GLU A 21 -3.91 -6.08 -0.64
N LEU A 22 -3.24 -5.60 0.42
CA LEU A 22 -3.43 -4.24 0.94
C LEU A 22 -3.02 -3.20 -0.11
N LEU A 23 -1.81 -3.32 -0.66
CA LEU A 23 -1.30 -2.41 -1.68
C LEU A 23 -2.17 -2.42 -2.94
N ALA A 24 -2.52 -3.61 -3.43
CA ALA A 24 -3.37 -3.77 -4.61
C ALA A 24 -4.76 -3.17 -4.39
N SER A 25 -5.35 -3.34 -3.20
CA SER A 25 -6.67 -2.81 -2.89
C SER A 25 -6.71 -1.28 -2.81
N ALA A 26 -5.62 -0.66 -2.36
CA ALA A 26 -5.49 0.79 -2.33
C ALA A 26 -5.22 1.39 -3.72
N VAL A 27 -4.45 0.72 -4.59
CA VAL A 27 -4.11 1.24 -5.93
C VAL A 27 -5.23 1.00 -6.94
N LYS A 28 -5.93 -0.14 -6.87
CA LYS A 28 -6.94 -0.51 -7.89
C LYS A 28 -8.08 0.50 -8.02
N VAL A 29 -8.41 1.23 -6.95
CA VAL A 29 -9.52 2.20 -6.97
C VAL A 29 -9.23 3.41 -7.85
N THR A 30 -7.96 3.66 -8.19
CA THR A 30 -7.56 4.77 -9.06
C THR A 30 -7.56 4.41 -10.55
N LEU A 31 -7.81 3.16 -10.91
CA LEU A 31 -7.69 2.67 -12.29
C LEU A 31 -8.85 3.11 -13.19
N GLY A 32 -8.49 3.52 -14.41
CA GLY A 32 -9.44 3.83 -15.48
C GLY A 32 -10.09 5.22 -15.39
N PRO A 33 -10.89 5.59 -16.41
CA PRO A 33 -11.48 6.93 -16.50
C PRO A 33 -12.49 7.24 -15.39
N LYS A 34 -13.06 6.20 -14.75
CA LYS A 34 -13.95 6.30 -13.59
C LYS A 34 -13.23 6.03 -12.25
N GLY A 35 -11.91 6.11 -12.24
CA GLY A 35 -11.10 5.96 -11.02
C GLY A 35 -11.50 6.99 -9.94
N ARG A 36 -11.46 6.53 -8.69
CA ARG A 36 -11.81 7.32 -7.49
C ARG A 36 -10.57 7.95 -6.87
N ASN A 37 -10.80 8.95 -6.04
CA ASN A 37 -9.76 9.63 -5.30
C ASN A 37 -9.31 8.78 -4.11
N VAL A 38 -8.01 8.77 -3.86
CA VAL A 38 -7.39 8.31 -2.61
C VAL A 38 -6.92 9.54 -1.85
N VAL A 39 -7.21 9.56 -0.54
CA VAL A 39 -6.83 10.63 0.37
C VAL A 39 -5.64 10.14 1.19
N ILE A 40 -4.54 10.88 1.14
CA ILE A 40 -3.28 10.56 1.81
C ILE A 40 -3.02 11.65 2.85
N GLU A 41 -2.82 11.22 4.08
CA GLU A 41 -2.49 12.12 5.18
C GLU A 41 -1.10 12.74 4.95
N LYS A 42 -0.93 13.99 5.36
CA LYS A 42 0.35 14.67 5.36
C LYS A 42 0.67 15.10 6.78
N SER A 43 1.95 15.05 7.16
CA SER A 43 2.41 15.47 8.48
C SER A 43 2.12 16.95 8.80
N PHE A 44 1.87 17.77 7.78
CA PHE A 44 1.47 19.17 7.94
C PHE A 44 0.55 19.63 6.81
N GLY A 45 -0.44 20.45 7.15
CA GLY A 45 -1.38 21.05 6.21
C GLY A 45 -2.55 20.16 5.81
N ALA A 46 -3.15 20.46 4.65
CA ALA A 46 -4.29 19.71 4.13
C ALA A 46 -3.87 18.35 3.54
N PRO A 47 -4.73 17.32 3.61
CA PRO A 47 -4.43 16.00 3.05
C PRO A 47 -4.27 16.06 1.53
N ARG A 48 -3.46 15.16 0.98
CA ARG A 48 -3.25 15.03 -0.46
C ARG A 48 -4.34 14.15 -1.05
N ILE A 49 -5.10 14.69 -1.98
CA ILE A 49 -6.09 13.94 -2.75
C ILE A 49 -5.48 13.61 -4.12
N THR A 50 -5.43 12.33 -4.50
CA THR A 50 -4.83 11.88 -5.76
C THR A 50 -5.62 10.77 -6.44
N LYS A 51 -5.51 10.69 -7.77
CA LYS A 51 -5.92 9.54 -8.61
C LYS A 51 -4.74 8.85 -9.27
N ASP A 52 -3.51 9.23 -8.93
CA ASP A 52 -2.32 8.58 -9.43
C ASP A 52 -1.97 7.36 -8.57
N GLY A 53 -2.09 6.17 -9.16
CA GLY A 53 -1.78 4.91 -8.50
C GLY A 53 -0.31 4.77 -8.11
N VAL A 54 0.62 5.43 -8.82
CA VAL A 54 2.05 5.39 -8.50
C VAL A 54 2.32 6.18 -7.22
N THR A 55 1.70 7.36 -7.07
CA THR A 55 1.76 8.13 -5.83
C THR A 55 1.16 7.34 -4.67
N VAL A 56 0.00 6.70 -4.85
CA VAL A 56 -0.62 5.88 -3.79
C VAL A 56 0.29 4.73 -3.36
N ALA A 57 0.90 4.02 -4.32
CA ALA A 57 1.78 2.89 -4.01
C ALA A 57 3.03 3.29 -3.22
N LYS A 58 3.57 4.50 -3.43
CA LYS A 58 4.77 5.01 -2.74
C LYS A 58 4.52 5.38 -1.28
N GLU A 59 3.28 5.66 -0.91
CA GLU A 59 2.91 6.16 0.42
C GLU A 59 2.45 5.03 1.36
N ILE A 60 2.38 3.79 0.87
CA ILE A 60 1.99 2.62 1.67
C ILE A 60 3.24 1.99 2.29
N GLU A 61 3.28 1.99 3.62
CA GLU A 61 4.28 1.29 4.45
C GLU A 61 3.55 0.37 5.44
N LEU A 62 4.08 -0.85 5.65
CA LEU A 62 3.45 -1.95 6.39
C LEU A 62 4.29 -2.39 7.60
#